data_AF-A0A941APS0-F1
#
_entry.id   AF-A0A941APS0-F1
#
_cell.length_a   1.000
_cell.length_b   1.000
_cell.length_c   1.000
_cell.angle_alpha   90.00
_cell.angle_beta   90.00
_cell.angle_gamma   90.00
#
_symmetry.space_group_name_H-M   'P 1'
#
loop_
_entity.id
_entity.type
_entity.pdbx_description
1 polymer ?
#
loop_
_entity_poly.entity_id
_entity_poly.type
_entity_poly.pdbx_seq_one_letter_code
_entity_poly.pdbx_strand_id
1 'polypeptide(L)'
;MLEIPFYTQVEKSSKGFFAFAIILILFFSGISFTFVIPGLKGFDLFFMIFTLFMYFMVANIFVGLFKARLWFVLMICLLVSSLGMGWRIWLEWGEFSLVEHMNLAVYVGYPIVISLIITGFYSFISSMSGKRTK
;
A
#
# COMPACT_ATOMS: atom_id res chain seq x y z
N MET A 1 9.43 -1.56 -23.25
CA MET A 1 8.49 -1.10 -24.29
C MET A 1 7.08 -0.80 -23.75
N LEU A 2 6.61 -1.43 -22.66
CA LEU A 2 5.28 -1.20 -22.05
C LEU A 2 5.19 0.00 -21.06
N GLU A 3 6.31 0.57 -20.63
CA GLU A 3 6.34 1.64 -19.61
C GLU A 3 5.72 2.96 -20.13
N ILE A 4 6.08 3.38 -21.34
CA ILE A 4 5.62 4.64 -21.95
C ILE A 4 4.08 4.66 -22.17
N PRO A 5 3.44 3.62 -22.75
CA PRO A 5 1.99 3.63 -22.91
C PRO A 5 1.25 3.58 -21.57
N PHE A 6 1.78 2.88 -20.56
CA PHE A 6 1.18 2.83 -19.23
C PHE A 6 1.17 4.20 -18.55
N TYR A 7 2.31 4.88 -18.44
CA TYR A 7 2.37 6.18 -17.77
C TYR A 7 1.55 7.25 -18.49
N THR A 8 1.50 7.21 -19.83
CA THR A 8 0.64 8.10 -20.63
C THR A 8 -0.85 7.86 -20.32
N GLN A 9 -1.25 6.60 -20.15
CA GLN A 9 -2.62 6.25 -19.80
C GLN A 9 -2.98 6.66 -18.36
N VAL A 10 -2.04 6.50 -17.42
CA VAL A 10 -2.18 6.97 -16.04
C VAL A 10 -2.35 8.48 -15.98
N GLU A 11 -1.58 9.23 -16.77
CA GLU A 11 -1.70 10.69 -16.86
C GLU A 11 -3.05 11.12 -17.45
N LYS A 12 -3.50 10.45 -18.51
CA LYS A 12 -4.80 10.73 -19.17
C LYS A 12 -6.01 10.47 -18.24
N SER A 13 -5.96 9.40 -17.44
CA SER A 13 -7.06 8.99 -16.54
C SER A 13 -6.68 9.12 -15.06
N SER A 14 -5.96 10.18 -14.72
CA SER A 14 -5.34 10.39 -13.40
C SER A 14 -6.28 10.18 -12.21
N LYS A 15 -7.50 10.73 -12.26
CA LYS A 15 -8.50 10.57 -11.18
C LYS A 15 -8.92 9.12 -10.96
N GLY A 16 -9.11 8.36 -12.05
CA GLY A 16 -9.53 6.96 -11.99
C GLY A 16 -8.44 6.06 -11.41
N PHE A 17 -7.21 6.23 -11.86
CA PHE A 17 -6.05 5.52 -11.31
C PHE A 17 -5.77 5.89 -9.86
N PHE A 18 -5.95 7.16 -9.49
CA PHE A 18 -5.83 7.58 -8.10
C PHE A 18 -6.88 6.89 -7.22
N ALA A 19 -8.17 6.95 -7.59
CA ALA A 19 -9.22 6.28 -6.84
C ALA A 19 -8.99 4.77 -6.73
N PHE A 20 -8.56 4.14 -7.83
CA PHE A 20 -8.21 2.71 -7.84
C PHE A 20 -7.06 2.38 -6.88
N ALA A 21 -6.00 3.19 -6.86
CA ALA A 21 -4.89 3.02 -5.92
C ALA A 21 -5.33 3.19 -4.45
N ILE A 22 -6.21 4.15 -4.16
CA ILE A 22 -6.77 4.34 -2.82
C ILE A 22 -7.58 3.12 -2.38
N ILE A 23 -8.46 2.61 -3.25
CA ILE A 23 -9.27 1.41 -2.97
C ILE A 23 -8.36 0.20 -2.73
N LEU A 24 -7.32 0.01 -3.56
CA LEU A 24 -6.36 -1.07 -3.37
C LEU A 24 -5.65 -0.99 -2.02
N ILE A 25 -5.13 0.18 -1.65
CA ILE A 25 -4.46 0.33 -0.34
C ILE A 25 -5.46 0.03 0.78
N LEU A 26 -6.66 0.61 0.73
CA LEU A 26 -7.68 0.46 1.78
C LEU A 26 -8.07 -1.02 1.96
N PHE A 27 -8.33 -1.72 0.86
CA PHE A 27 -8.73 -3.13 0.89
C PHE A 27 -7.58 -4.03 1.32
N PHE A 28 -6.40 -3.90 0.71
CA PHE A 28 -5.28 -4.78 1.01
C PHE A 28 -4.75 -4.53 2.41
N SER A 29 -4.55 -3.29 2.85
CA SER A 29 -4.12 -3.03 4.23
C SER A 29 -5.11 -3.60 5.25
N GLY A 30 -6.42 -3.50 5.00
CA GLY A 30 -7.44 -4.07 5.88
C GLY A 30 -7.46 -5.59 5.90
N ILE A 31 -7.37 -6.26 4.76
CA ILE A 31 -7.48 -7.73 4.73
C ILE A 31 -6.18 -8.42 5.06
N SER A 32 -5.04 -7.86 4.67
CA SER A 32 -3.77 -8.56 4.77
C SER A 32 -3.18 -8.55 6.17
N PHE A 33 -3.58 -7.65 7.08
CA PHE A 33 -2.85 -7.45 8.35
C PHE A 33 -2.82 -8.68 9.25
N THR A 34 -3.82 -9.55 9.17
CA THR A 34 -3.88 -10.82 9.91
C THR A 34 -3.00 -11.92 9.31
N PHE A 35 -2.57 -11.76 8.06
CA PHE A 35 -1.85 -12.79 7.29
C PHE A 35 -0.39 -12.43 6.98
N VAL A 36 0.01 -11.16 7.13
CA VAL A 36 1.32 -10.69 6.65
C VAL A 36 2.31 -10.33 7.75
N ILE A 37 1.92 -10.45 9.02
CA ILE A 37 2.79 -10.17 10.16
C ILE A 37 3.45 -11.48 10.61
N PRO A 38 4.78 -11.64 10.42
CA PRO A 38 5.47 -12.86 10.84
C PRO A 38 5.37 -13.05 12.35
N GLY A 39 5.11 -14.29 12.78
CA GLY A 39 5.01 -14.64 14.20
C GLY A 39 3.60 -14.50 14.80
N LEU A 40 2.61 -13.96 14.06
CA LEU A 40 1.21 -14.01 14.47
C LEU A 40 0.50 -15.26 13.95
N LYS A 41 -0.53 -15.69 14.69
CA LYS A 41 -1.41 -16.79 14.30
C LYS A 41 -2.26 -16.35 13.10
N GLY A 42 -1.96 -16.91 11.93
CA GLY A 42 -2.59 -16.52 10.67
C GLY A 42 -1.59 -16.13 9.58
N PHE A 43 -0.30 -15.98 9.91
CA PHE A 43 0.73 -15.66 8.93
C PHE A 43 0.76 -16.68 7.77
N ASP A 44 0.74 -16.16 6.54
CA ASP A 44 0.83 -16.94 5.31
C ASP A 44 1.77 -16.24 4.32
N LEU A 45 2.81 -16.98 3.90
CA LEU A 45 3.86 -16.46 3.01
C LEU A 45 3.30 -16.06 1.64
N PHE A 46 2.34 -16.82 1.12
CA PHE A 46 1.71 -16.52 -0.17
C PHE A 46 0.93 -15.22 -0.09
N PHE A 47 0.12 -15.02 0.97
CA PHE A 47 -0.58 -13.76 1.19
C PHE A 47 0.35 -12.57 1.37
N MET A 48 1.48 -12.75 2.06
CA MET A 48 2.50 -11.70 2.21
C MET A 48 3.10 -11.30 0.85
N ILE A 49 3.53 -12.25 0.03
CA ILE A 49 4.10 -11.97 -1.29
C ILE A 49 3.06 -11.30 -2.19
N PHE A 50 1.83 -11.80 -2.19
CA PHE A 50 0.74 -11.23 -2.96
C PHE A 50 0.42 -9.78 -2.55
N THR A 51 0.41 -9.49 -1.25
CA THR A 51 0.20 -8.13 -0.73
C THR A 51 1.33 -7.19 -1.15
N LEU A 52 2.59 -7.63 -1.06
CA LEU A 52 3.74 -6.86 -1.52
C LEU A 52 3.65 -6.54 -3.02
N PHE A 53 3.21 -7.51 -3.84
CA PHE A 53 2.98 -7.29 -5.26
C PHE A 53 1.90 -6.22 -5.53
N MET A 54 0.80 -6.24 -4.76
CA MET A 54 -0.24 -5.22 -4.88
C MET A 54 0.25 -3.82 -4.48
N TYR A 55 1.05 -3.73 -3.42
CA TYR A 55 1.70 -2.48 -3.03
C TYR A 55 2.71 -1.99 -4.06
N PHE A 56 3.42 -2.90 -4.74
CA PHE A 56 4.28 -2.54 -5.87
C PHE A 56 3.47 -1.98 -7.05
N MET A 57 2.29 -2.55 -7.36
CA MET A 57 1.40 -2.01 -8.41
C MET A 57 0.91 -0.61 -8.07
N VAL A 58 0.50 -0.38 -6.81
CA VAL A 58 0.11 0.94 -6.31
C VAL A 58 1.27 1.94 -6.43
N ALA A 59 2.48 1.54 -6.04
CA ALA A 59 3.66 2.40 -6.16
C ALA A 59 3.93 2.81 -7.61
N ASN A 60 3.75 1.90 -8.58
CA ASN A 60 3.87 2.22 -10.01
C ASN A 60 2.84 3.26 -10.46
N ILE A 61 1.59 3.14 -10.02
CA ILE A 61 0.55 4.14 -10.29
C ILE A 61 0.97 5.50 -9.71
N PHE A 62 1.45 5.54 -8.47
CA PHE A 62 1.91 6.78 -7.84
C PHE A 62 3.12 7.41 -8.52
N VAL A 63 4.04 6.63 -9.08
CA VAL A 63 5.13 7.18 -9.91
C VAL A 63 4.57 7.92 -11.14
N GLY A 64 3.53 7.37 -11.77
CA GLY A 64 2.85 8.03 -12.89
C GLY A 64 2.09 9.30 -12.49
N LEU A 65 1.44 9.29 -11.31
CA LEU A 65 0.59 10.38 -10.85
C LEU A 65 1.35 11.53 -10.16
N PHE A 66 2.37 11.20 -9.38
CA PHE A 66 3.05 12.12 -8.48
C PHE A 66 4.56 12.10 -8.75
N LYS A 67 5.02 12.92 -9.70
CA LYS A 67 6.47 13.03 -10.00
C LYS A 67 7.20 13.70 -8.83
N ALA A 68 8.16 12.98 -8.22
CA ALA A 68 9.06 13.47 -7.16
C ALA A 68 8.39 14.02 -5.87
N ARG A 69 7.18 13.57 -5.51
CA ARG A 69 6.46 13.99 -4.30
C ARG A 69 6.44 12.91 -3.23
N LEU A 70 7.62 12.50 -2.78
CA LEU A 70 7.80 11.39 -1.83
C LEU A 70 7.00 11.59 -0.52
N TRP A 71 7.09 12.78 0.09
CA TRP A 71 6.35 13.11 1.31
C TRP A 71 4.83 13.01 1.14
N PHE A 72 4.32 13.40 -0.02
CA PHE A 72 2.88 13.33 -0.32
C PHE A 72 2.41 11.88 -0.43
N VAL A 73 3.19 11.03 -1.12
CA VAL A 73 2.91 9.59 -1.23
C VAL A 73 2.91 8.94 0.14
N LEU A 74 3.90 9.25 0.99
CA LEU A 74 3.98 8.72 2.34
C LEU A 74 2.73 9.06 3.16
N MET A 75 2.30 10.33 3.16
CA MET A 75 1.15 10.79 3.93
C MET A 75 -0.16 10.14 3.46
N ILE A 76 -0.36 10.04 2.13
CA ILE A 76 -1.54 9.36 1.59
C ILE A 76 -1.53 7.88 1.99
N CYS A 77 -0.40 7.19 1.83
CA CYS A 77 -0.31 5.78 2.19
C CYS A 77 -0.60 5.56 3.66
N LEU A 78 -0.06 6.41 4.54
CA LEU A 78 -0.27 6.33 5.99
C LEU A 78 -1.75 6.54 6.35
N LEU A 79 -2.38 7.59 5.80
CA LEU A 79 -3.81 7.85 6.05
C LEU A 79 -4.69 6.70 5.55
N VAL A 80 -4.48 6.26 4.32
CA VAL A 80 -5.34 5.24 3.68
C VAL A 80 -5.13 3.87 4.27
N SER A 81 -3.90 3.50 4.64
CA SER A 81 -3.63 2.22 5.32
C SER A 81 -4.18 2.20 6.75
N SER A 82 -4.16 3.34 7.44
CA SER A 82 -4.80 3.48 8.76
C SER A 82 -6.32 3.32 8.66
N LEU A 83 -6.95 3.93 7.65
CA LEU A 83 -8.38 3.74 7.37
C LEU A 83 -8.69 2.29 6.95
N GLY A 84 -7.81 1.69 6.15
CA GLY A 84 -7.89 0.29 5.72
C GLY A 84 -7.85 -0.70 6.89
N MET A 85 -6.95 -0.49 7.85
CA MET A 85 -6.96 -1.29 9.07
C MET A 85 -8.19 -0.98 9.94
N GLY A 86 -8.53 0.31 10.08
CA GLY A 86 -9.63 0.79 10.91
C GLY A 86 -11.00 0.24 10.49
N TRP A 87 -11.33 0.22 9.19
CA TRP A 87 -12.64 -0.32 8.75
C TRP A 87 -12.74 -1.82 9.02
N ARG A 88 -11.66 -2.58 8.85
CA ARG A 88 -11.67 -4.03 9.12
C ARG A 88 -11.88 -4.31 10.61
N ILE A 89 -11.16 -3.58 11.48
CA ILE A 89 -11.33 -3.68 12.92
C ILE A 89 -12.75 -3.32 13.34
N TRP A 90 -13.36 -2.31 12.71
CA TRP A 90 -14.77 -1.99 12.96
C TRP A 90 -15.67 -3.18 12.57
N LEU A 91 -15.51 -3.76 11.38
CA LEU A 91 -16.38 -4.85 10.95
C LEU A 91 -16.26 -6.11 11.82
N GLU A 92 -15.08 -6.40 12.37
CA GLU A 92 -14.83 -7.57 13.19
C GLU A 92 -14.83 -7.25 14.70
N TRP A 93 -15.43 -6.12 15.07
CA TRP A 93 -15.49 -5.65 16.44
C TRP A 93 -16.25 -6.64 17.33
N GLY A 94 -15.53 -7.35 18.20
CA GLY A 94 -16.07 -8.36 19.10
C GLY A 94 -15.65 -9.80 18.79
N GLU A 95 -14.92 -10.04 17.70
CA GLU A 95 -14.33 -11.36 17.45
C GLU A 95 -13.04 -11.56 18.27
N PHE A 96 -12.95 -12.69 18.98
CA PHE A 96 -11.79 -13.05 19.82
C PHE A 96 -10.46 -13.16 19.02
N SER A 97 -10.54 -13.41 17.71
CA SER A 97 -9.39 -13.50 16.81
C SER A 97 -8.63 -12.16 16.64
N LEU A 98 -9.30 -11.02 16.87
CA LEU A 98 -8.68 -9.69 16.71
C LEU A 98 -7.85 -9.26 17.92
N VAL A 99 -8.01 -9.88 19.08
CA VAL A 99 -7.40 -9.41 20.33
C VAL A 99 -5.87 -9.39 20.25
N GLU A 100 -5.27 -10.38 19.59
CA GLU A 100 -3.82 -10.44 19.34
C GLU A 100 -3.33 -9.33 18.41
N HIS A 101 -4.21 -8.82 17.54
CA HIS A 101 -3.93 -7.81 16.53
C HIS A 101 -4.32 -6.38 16.97
N MET A 102 -5.06 -6.26 18.07
CA MET A 102 -5.37 -4.99 18.75
C MET A 102 -4.23 -4.52 19.68
N ASN A 103 -3.10 -5.22 19.71
CA ASN A 103 -1.91 -4.70 20.37
C ASN A 103 -1.54 -3.35 19.75
N LEU A 104 -1.34 -2.32 20.59
CA LEU A 104 -1.00 -0.97 20.15
C LEU A 104 0.20 -0.94 19.20
N ALA A 105 1.19 -1.83 19.41
CA ALA A 105 2.36 -1.94 18.54
C ALA A 105 1.98 -2.37 17.12
N VAL A 106 1.02 -3.28 16.97
CA VAL A 106 0.51 -3.74 15.67
C VAL A 106 -0.40 -2.67 15.07
N TYR A 107 -1.32 -2.12 15.86
CA TYR A 107 -2.28 -1.11 15.42
C TYR A 107 -1.61 0.14 14.85
N VAL A 108 -0.54 0.62 15.49
CA VAL A 108 0.21 1.80 15.03
C VAL A 108 1.31 1.41 14.04
N GLY A 109 2.02 0.31 14.31
CA GLY A 109 3.17 -0.10 13.51
C GLY A 109 2.80 -0.56 12.11
N TYR A 110 1.68 -1.25 11.94
CA TYR A 110 1.31 -1.85 10.67
C TYR A 110 1.03 -0.81 9.56
N PRO A 111 0.18 0.23 9.77
CA PRO A 111 0.01 1.30 8.78
C PRO A 111 1.32 2.02 8.44
N ILE A 112 2.19 2.23 9.44
CA ILE A 112 3.51 2.83 9.24
C ILE A 112 4.37 1.95 8.32
N VAL A 113 4.48 0.66 8.61
CA VAL A 113 5.29 -0.29 7.81
C VAL A 113 4.78 -0.36 6.36
N ILE A 114 3.46 -0.44 6.15
CA ILE A 114 2.88 -0.42 4.79
C ILE A 114 3.26 0.86 4.06
N SER A 115 3.07 2.00 4.73
CA SER A 115 3.36 3.30 4.12
C SER A 115 4.83 3.43 3.71
N LEU A 116 5.75 2.89 4.52
CA LEU A 116 7.17 2.82 4.20
C LEU A 116 7.47 1.88 3.05
N ILE A 117 6.83 0.71 2.98
CA ILE A 117 7.00 -0.25 1.86
C ILE A 117 6.57 0.38 0.54
N ILE A 118 5.35 0.95 0.47
CA ILE A 118 4.84 1.58 -0.76
C ILE A 118 5.73 2.75 -1.16
N THR A 119 6.13 3.59 -0.19
CA THR A 119 7.01 4.74 -0.44
C THR A 119 8.41 4.31 -0.88
N GLY A 120 8.94 3.21 -0.32
CA GLY A 120 10.21 2.61 -0.71
C GLY A 120 10.19 2.11 -2.15
N PHE A 121 9.15 1.37 -2.54
CA PHE A 121 8.93 0.99 -3.94
C PHE A 121 8.80 2.22 -4.84
N TYR A 122 8.00 3.20 -4.46
CA TYR A 122 7.83 4.44 -5.22
C TYR A 122 9.18 5.15 -5.44
N SER A 123 10.00 5.29 -4.40
CA SER A 123 11.31 5.94 -4.46
C SER A 123 12.27 5.17 -5.37
N PHE A 124 12.31 3.84 -5.23
CA PHE A 124 13.15 2.97 -6.05
C PHE A 124 12.78 3.07 -7.54
N ILE A 125 11.49 2.93 -7.86
CA ILE A 125 11.00 3.02 -9.25
C ILE A 125 11.24 4.42 -9.82
N SER A 126 10.94 5.47 -9.04
CA SER A 126 11.17 6.86 -9.46
C SER A 126 12.64 7.14 -9.76
N SER A 127 13.57 6.62 -8.94
CA SER A 127 15.00 6.76 -9.18
C SER A 127 15.46 6.01 -10.43
N MET A 128 14.94 4.81 -10.70
CA MET A 128 15.28 4.06 -11.91
C MET A 128 14.77 4.74 -13.18
N SER A 129 13.55 5.29 -13.13
CA SER A 129 12.96 6.02 -14.26
C SER A 129 13.74 7.32 -14.56
N GLY A 130 14.10 8.09 -13.53
CA GLY A 130 14.91 9.30 -13.68
C GLY A 130 16.35 9.06 -14.19
N LYS A 131 16.90 7.85 -14.01
CA LYS A 131 18.21 7.45 -14.57
C LYS A 131 18.14 7.08 -16.06
N ARG A 132 16.97 6.75 -16.61
CA ARG A 132 16.81 6.41 -18.05
C ARG A 132 16.56 7.62 -18.96
N THR A 133 16.32 8.80 -18.38
CA THR A 133 16.03 10.05 -19.13
C THR A 133 17.19 11.06 -19.12
N LYS A 134 18.35 10.68 -18.58
CA LYS A 134 19.63 11.39 -18.73
C LYS A 134 20.55 10.58 -19.62
#